data_AF-A0A4Z1T4A2-F1
#
_entry.id   AF-A0A4Z1T4A2-F1
#
_cell.length_a   1.000
_cell.length_b   1.000
_cell.length_c   1.000
_cell.angle_alpha   90.00
_cell.angle_beta   90.00
_cell.angle_gamma   90.00
#
_symmetry.space_group_name_H-M   'P 1'
#
loop_
_entity.id
_entity.type
_entity.pdbx_description
1 polymer ?
#
loop_
_entity_poly.entity_id
_entity_poly.type
_entity_poly.pdbx_seq_one_letter_code
_entity_poly.pdbx_strand_id
1 'polypeptide(L)'
;MGVKNARDLTCTEGTDPTNCKAGSCLDLGTLGKVCKECATATEASIDGTCKAPTAGTDCTKDTTTGVCTACTGTYFLFYGGCYNQAGGEGAALCKTASNGKCSERAEDATGIFVKGSDSNPSGLYTCDDETNGVPNCAACTSPATNKPRCNACRTGFLPDQDKSECIQSSLQHCLLATDADTCEDGCKTCDSSGCSECLEGHCSLSSSLVACTKCVLSNCVSRPDSKDVCTTCINGFQGLWMRPGWLMGARRPQRAPQEELWASRPRGRPLVVVGCPECQMVWEGGASVEGW
;
A
#
# COMPACT_ATOMS: atom_id res chain seq x y z
N MET A 1 -7.92 -10.32 32.44
CA MET A 1 -7.37 -11.64 32.05
C MET A 1 -6.07 -11.35 31.32
N GLY A 2 -4.95 -11.76 31.89
CA GLY A 2 -3.63 -11.35 31.41
C GLY A 2 -3.37 -11.93 30.02
N VAL A 3 -3.00 -11.05 29.08
CA VAL A 3 -2.30 -11.44 27.86
C VAL A 3 -1.16 -12.34 28.32
N LYS A 4 -1.22 -13.65 28.01
CA LYS A 4 -0.04 -14.50 28.20
C LYS A 4 0.98 -13.95 27.22
N ASN A 5 1.82 -13.06 27.73
CA ASN A 5 2.90 -12.42 26.99
C ASN A 5 3.59 -13.51 26.19
N ALA A 6 3.45 -13.45 24.87
CA ALA A 6 4.23 -14.26 23.96
C ALA A 6 5.67 -14.18 24.46
N ARG A 7 6.26 -15.33 24.83
CA ARG A 7 7.71 -15.38 24.89
C ARG A 7 8.15 -14.90 23.52
N ASP A 8 8.98 -13.86 23.52
CA ASP A 8 9.55 -13.32 22.29
C ASP A 8 10.27 -14.48 21.63
N LEU A 9 9.61 -15.10 20.65
CA LEU A 9 10.13 -16.29 20.03
C LEU A 9 11.27 -15.79 19.15
N THR A 10 12.48 -15.84 19.70
CA THR A 10 13.68 -15.35 19.05
C THR A 10 14.22 -16.46 18.17
N CYS A 11 14.02 -16.34 16.87
CA CYS A 11 14.62 -17.22 15.91
C CYS A 11 16.06 -16.75 15.60
N THR A 12 17.05 -17.54 16.02
CA THR A 12 18.47 -17.26 15.77
C THR A 12 18.96 -18.15 14.64
N GLU A 13 19.46 -17.56 13.56
CA GLU A 13 20.01 -18.31 12.44
C GLU A 13 21.49 -18.65 12.68
N GLY A 14 21.91 -19.83 12.22
CA GLY A 14 23.28 -20.30 12.34
C GLY A 14 23.47 -21.71 11.80
N THR A 15 24.67 -22.27 12.03
CA THR A 15 25.02 -23.64 11.64
C THR A 15 25.14 -24.59 12.83
N ASP A 16 25.24 -24.05 14.04
CA ASP A 16 25.40 -24.84 15.26
C ASP A 16 24.07 -25.48 15.71
N PRO A 17 24.11 -26.53 16.56
CA PRO A 17 22.92 -27.05 17.20
C PRO A 17 22.10 -25.96 17.89
N THR A 18 20.79 -26.17 18.02
CA THR A 18 19.79 -25.23 18.56
C THR A 18 19.51 -23.99 17.69
N ASN A 19 20.34 -23.71 16.69
CA ASN A 19 20.08 -22.62 15.74
C ASN A 19 19.10 -23.06 14.64
N CYS A 20 18.39 -22.07 14.13
CA CYS A 20 17.65 -22.20 12.89
C CYS A 20 18.60 -22.15 11.69
N LYS A 21 18.27 -22.89 10.64
CA LYS A 21 19.00 -22.79 9.38
C LYS A 21 18.82 -21.38 8.79
N ALA A 22 19.82 -20.91 8.06
CA ALA A 22 19.77 -19.61 7.39
C ALA A 22 18.55 -19.50 6.46
N GLY A 23 17.79 -18.39 6.56
CA GLY A 23 16.54 -18.16 5.83
C GLY A 23 15.33 -18.97 6.32
N SER A 24 15.49 -19.74 7.40
CA SER A 24 14.42 -20.56 7.96
C SER A 24 13.68 -19.89 9.11
N CYS A 25 14.03 -18.68 9.51
CA CYS A 25 13.22 -17.88 10.42
C CYS A 25 11.98 -17.32 9.71
N LEU A 26 10.80 -17.68 10.22
CA LEU A 26 9.51 -17.18 9.74
C LEU A 26 8.97 -16.13 10.72
N ASP A 27 8.65 -14.96 10.20
CA ASP A 27 8.04 -13.87 10.97
C ASP A 27 6.52 -14.01 10.94
N LEU A 28 5.90 -14.07 12.13
CA LEU A 28 4.45 -14.15 12.32
C LEU A 28 3.87 -12.84 12.86
N GLY A 29 4.61 -11.74 12.73
CA GLY A 29 4.22 -10.42 13.17
C GLY A 29 4.22 -10.31 14.70
N THR A 30 3.07 -9.96 15.27
CA THR A 30 2.91 -9.78 16.72
C THR A 30 3.07 -11.09 17.52
N LEU A 31 3.02 -12.24 16.85
CA LEU A 31 3.25 -13.55 17.47
C LEU A 31 4.75 -13.90 17.61
N GLY A 32 5.65 -13.11 17.02
CA GLY A 32 7.09 -13.35 17.06
C GLY A 32 7.61 -14.15 15.87
N LYS A 33 8.80 -14.77 16.01
CA LYS A 33 9.47 -15.51 14.93
C LYS A 33 9.66 -16.97 15.29
N VAL A 34 9.27 -17.87 14.38
CA VAL A 34 9.44 -19.32 14.53
C VAL A 34 10.54 -19.84 13.62
N CYS A 35 11.21 -20.93 14.00
CA CYS A 35 12.10 -21.64 13.09
C CYS A 35 11.33 -22.66 12.24
N LYS A 36 11.55 -22.68 10.92
CA LYS A 36 10.96 -23.65 9.98
C LYS A 36 11.81 -24.93 9.83
N GLU A 37 13.13 -24.79 9.91
CA GLU A 37 14.09 -25.87 9.73
C GLU A 37 15.32 -25.63 10.60
N CYS A 38 15.68 -26.63 11.41
CA CYS A 38 16.87 -26.56 12.24
C CYS A 38 18.15 -26.70 11.42
N ALA A 39 19.20 -26.03 11.90
CA ALA A 39 20.51 -26.05 11.25
C ALA A 39 21.10 -27.47 11.16
N THR A 40 20.82 -28.30 12.18
CA THR A 40 21.31 -29.68 12.25
C THR A 40 20.22 -30.68 11.94
N ALA A 41 20.58 -31.72 11.19
CA ALA A 41 19.71 -32.86 10.92
C ALA A 41 19.56 -33.79 12.13
N THR A 42 19.99 -33.40 13.35
CA THR A 42 19.72 -34.12 14.61
C THR A 42 18.51 -33.55 15.35
N GLU A 43 18.13 -32.32 15.06
CA GLU A 43 17.04 -31.58 15.71
C GLU A 43 15.85 -31.39 14.78
N ALA A 44 14.72 -30.96 15.34
CA ALA A 44 13.56 -30.51 14.59
C ALA A 44 12.95 -29.27 15.26
N SER A 45 12.20 -28.49 14.49
CA SER A 45 11.46 -27.36 15.04
C SER A 45 10.24 -27.86 15.79
N ILE A 46 10.22 -27.61 17.10
CA ILE A 46 9.12 -27.97 17.97
C ILE A 46 8.76 -26.74 18.78
N ASP A 47 7.51 -26.29 18.67
CA ASP A 47 7.05 -25.00 19.18
C ASP A 47 7.94 -23.83 18.70
N GLY A 48 8.41 -23.92 17.44
CA GLY A 48 9.24 -22.90 16.79
C GLY A 48 10.69 -22.86 17.26
N THR A 49 11.13 -23.77 18.14
CA THR A 49 12.52 -23.87 18.61
C THR A 49 13.16 -25.20 18.22
N CYS A 50 14.47 -25.17 17.95
CA CYS A 50 15.22 -26.36 17.59
C CYS A 50 15.59 -27.19 18.81
N LYS A 51 15.10 -28.43 18.84
CA LYS A 51 15.42 -29.41 19.87
C LYS A 51 15.41 -30.84 19.29
N ALA A 52 16.01 -31.77 20.02
CA ALA A 52 15.92 -33.18 19.69
C ALA A 52 14.44 -33.64 19.82
N PRO A 53 13.85 -34.24 18.78
CA PRO A 53 12.47 -34.72 18.85
C PRO A 53 12.36 -35.94 19.76
N THR A 54 11.22 -36.08 20.43
CA THR A 54 10.89 -37.25 21.23
C THR A 54 10.10 -38.22 20.36
N ALA A 55 10.77 -39.29 19.91
CA ALA A 55 10.20 -40.28 19.00
C ALA A 55 8.80 -40.75 19.46
N GLY A 56 7.81 -40.65 18.57
CA GLY A 56 6.43 -41.07 18.80
C GLY A 56 5.59 -40.14 19.67
N THR A 57 6.13 -39.00 20.12
CA THR A 57 5.42 -38.05 21.01
C THR A 57 5.13 -36.72 20.32
N ASP A 58 6.14 -36.10 19.71
CA ASP A 58 6.00 -34.78 19.10
C ASP A 58 6.01 -34.81 17.56
N CYS A 59 7.05 -35.39 16.97
CA CYS A 59 7.45 -35.18 15.59
C CYS A 59 8.04 -36.45 14.97
N THR A 60 7.54 -36.78 13.78
CA THR A 60 8.22 -37.65 12.82
C THR A 60 9.19 -36.81 12.03
N LYS A 61 10.46 -36.85 12.41
CA LYS A 61 11.51 -36.03 11.80
C LYS A 61 11.96 -36.59 10.45
N ASP A 62 12.29 -35.68 9.54
CA ASP A 62 13.03 -36.03 8.33
C ASP A 62 14.43 -36.56 8.66
N THR A 63 14.92 -37.54 7.90
CA THR A 63 16.21 -38.19 8.19
C THR A 63 17.41 -37.38 7.70
N THR A 64 17.18 -36.37 6.85
CA THR A 64 18.23 -35.60 6.17
C THR A 64 18.21 -34.11 6.50
N THR A 65 17.10 -33.61 7.02
CA THR A 65 16.87 -32.18 7.30
C THR A 65 16.37 -31.97 8.72
N GLY A 66 16.44 -30.72 9.17
CA GLY A 66 16.00 -30.30 10.51
C GLY A 66 14.49 -30.04 10.62
N VAL A 67 13.65 -30.77 9.87
CA VAL A 67 12.18 -30.57 9.81
C VAL A 67 11.40 -31.79 10.28
N CYS A 68 10.16 -31.55 10.66
CA CYS A 68 9.13 -32.55 10.88
C CYS A 68 8.33 -32.80 9.60
N THR A 69 8.06 -34.07 9.30
CA THR A 69 7.20 -34.51 8.19
C THR A 69 5.78 -34.84 8.65
N ALA A 70 5.62 -35.20 9.92
CA ALA A 70 4.32 -35.39 10.58
C ALA A 70 4.45 -35.08 12.07
N CYS A 71 3.31 -34.77 12.70
CA CYS A 71 3.23 -34.50 14.13
C CYS A 71 2.27 -35.48 14.79
N THR A 72 2.56 -35.84 16.04
CA THR A 72 1.77 -36.81 16.81
C THR A 72 1.14 -36.17 18.04
N GLY A 73 0.19 -36.87 18.67
CA GLY A 73 -0.42 -36.40 19.92
C GLY A 73 -1.20 -35.09 19.75
N THR A 74 -0.91 -34.10 20.59
CA THR A 74 -1.53 -32.77 20.59
C THR A 74 -0.85 -31.78 19.66
N TYR A 75 0.14 -32.22 18.87
CA TYR A 75 0.89 -31.36 17.97
C TYR A 75 0.26 -31.30 16.58
N PHE A 76 0.46 -30.18 15.89
CA PHE A 76 0.14 -30.02 14.47
C PHE A 76 1.32 -29.47 13.68
N LEU A 77 1.34 -29.79 12.38
CA LEU A 77 2.39 -29.39 11.45
C LEU A 77 2.16 -27.95 10.95
N PHE A 78 3.19 -27.12 11.02
CA PHE A 78 3.22 -25.76 10.47
C PHE A 78 4.64 -25.45 9.97
N TYR A 79 4.80 -25.20 8.67
CA TYR A 79 6.11 -24.96 8.01
C TYR A 79 7.27 -25.81 8.53
N GLY A 80 7.14 -27.14 8.49
CA GLY A 80 8.22 -28.06 8.88
C GLY A 80 8.46 -28.17 10.39
N GLY A 81 7.68 -27.49 11.24
CA GLY A 81 7.73 -27.66 12.69
C GLY A 81 6.44 -28.27 13.26
N CYS A 82 6.54 -28.88 14.44
CA CYS A 82 5.40 -29.39 15.20
C CYS A 82 5.09 -28.47 16.38
N TYR A 83 3.84 -28.02 16.50
CA TYR A 83 3.41 -27.05 17.49
C TYR A 83 2.31 -27.62 18.38
N ASN A 84 2.44 -27.48 19.69
CA ASN A 84 1.53 -28.06 20.65
C ASN A 84 0.25 -27.22 20.76
N GLN A 85 -0.89 -27.77 20.34
CA GLN A 85 -2.17 -27.06 20.47
C GLN A 85 -2.59 -26.89 21.94
N ALA A 86 -2.15 -27.77 22.85
CA ALA A 86 -2.55 -27.74 24.26
C ALA A 86 -1.87 -26.61 25.07
N GLY A 87 -0.86 -25.93 24.52
CA GLY A 87 -0.19 -24.84 25.22
C GLY A 87 1.01 -24.25 24.47
N GLY A 88 1.56 -23.18 25.02
CA GLY A 88 2.69 -22.47 24.41
C GLY A 88 2.32 -21.79 23.09
N GLU A 89 3.25 -21.81 22.15
CA GLU A 89 3.21 -21.17 20.85
C GLU A 89 2.16 -21.81 19.95
N GLY A 90 1.97 -23.13 20.01
CA GLY A 90 0.99 -23.81 19.18
C GLY A 90 -0.46 -23.41 19.48
N ALA A 91 -0.80 -23.17 20.74
CA ALA A 91 -2.12 -22.65 21.14
C ALA A 91 -2.38 -21.22 20.63
N ALA A 92 -1.33 -20.43 20.42
CA ALA A 92 -1.43 -19.09 19.84
C ALA A 92 -1.64 -19.11 18.32
N LEU A 93 -1.37 -20.23 17.65
CA LEU A 93 -1.56 -20.40 16.20
C LEU A 93 -2.85 -21.16 15.87
N CYS A 94 -3.15 -22.19 16.65
CA CYS A 94 -4.22 -23.14 16.38
C CYS A 94 -5.10 -23.35 17.61
N LYS A 95 -6.41 -23.15 17.43
CA LYS A 95 -7.43 -23.39 18.45
C LYS A 95 -7.84 -24.86 18.51
N THR A 96 -7.99 -25.51 17.35
CA THR A 96 -8.40 -26.92 17.26
C THR A 96 -7.50 -27.66 16.28
N ALA A 97 -6.87 -28.74 16.74
CA ALA A 97 -6.01 -29.59 15.94
C ALA A 97 -6.38 -31.07 16.09
N SER A 98 -6.24 -31.83 15.01
CA SER A 98 -6.46 -33.27 14.97
C SER A 98 -5.60 -33.92 13.90
N ASN A 99 -5.13 -35.15 14.16
CA ASN A 99 -4.31 -35.94 13.22
C ASN A 99 -3.10 -35.16 12.67
N GLY A 100 -2.42 -34.39 13.53
CA GLY A 100 -1.25 -33.60 13.13
C GLY A 100 -1.58 -32.34 12.32
N LYS A 101 -2.84 -31.92 12.22
CA LYS A 101 -3.28 -30.77 11.42
C LYS A 101 -4.16 -29.82 12.21
N CYS A 102 -4.01 -28.52 11.95
CA CYS A 102 -4.89 -27.50 12.50
C CYS A 102 -6.19 -27.42 11.67
N SER A 103 -7.35 -27.54 12.32
CA SER A 103 -8.68 -27.36 11.70
C SER A 103 -9.30 -26.01 12.03
N GLU A 104 -8.90 -25.37 13.12
CA GLU A 104 -9.39 -24.05 13.51
C GLU A 104 -8.23 -23.17 13.98
N ARG A 105 -8.06 -22.03 13.31
CA ARG A 105 -7.05 -21.02 13.66
C ARG A 105 -7.36 -20.39 15.03
N ALA A 106 -6.32 -20.02 15.77
CA ALA A 106 -6.49 -19.12 16.91
C ALA A 106 -7.06 -17.75 16.48
N GLU A 107 -7.83 -17.11 17.37
CA GLU A 107 -8.55 -15.87 17.06
C GLU A 107 -7.59 -14.70 16.79
N ASP A 108 -6.56 -14.57 17.63
CA ASP A 108 -5.57 -13.49 17.55
C ASP A 108 -4.52 -13.68 16.44
N ALA A 109 -4.47 -14.86 15.81
CA ALA A 109 -3.49 -15.18 14.77
C ALA A 109 -3.93 -14.65 13.39
N THR A 110 -4.11 -13.34 13.26
CA THR A 110 -4.73 -12.74 12.06
C THR A 110 -3.91 -12.92 10.77
N GLY A 111 -2.59 -13.10 10.90
CA GLY A 111 -1.64 -13.27 9.79
C GLY A 111 -1.52 -14.70 9.26
N ILE A 112 -2.33 -15.65 9.75
CA ILE A 112 -2.37 -17.03 9.26
C ILE A 112 -3.80 -17.47 8.96
N PHE A 113 -3.99 -18.59 8.27
CA PHE A 113 -5.30 -19.17 7.98
C PHE A 113 -5.23 -20.69 7.82
N VAL A 114 -6.36 -21.37 8.04
CA VAL A 114 -6.50 -22.80 7.77
C VAL A 114 -6.96 -22.98 6.33
N LYS A 115 -6.29 -23.84 5.56
CA LYS A 115 -6.74 -24.23 4.22
C LYS A 115 -7.50 -25.54 4.29
N GLY A 116 -8.58 -25.66 3.52
CA GLY A 116 -9.44 -26.85 3.49
C GLY A 116 -10.73 -26.62 4.28
N SER A 117 -11.45 -27.70 4.59
CA SER A 117 -12.64 -27.65 5.43
C SER A 117 -12.32 -28.07 6.86
N ASP A 118 -13.19 -27.71 7.81
CA ASP A 118 -13.02 -28.07 9.23
C ASP A 118 -12.86 -29.58 9.43
N SER A 119 -13.58 -30.39 8.64
CA SER A 119 -13.52 -31.85 8.69
C SER A 119 -12.33 -32.45 7.92
N ASN A 120 -11.67 -31.69 7.05
CA ASN A 120 -10.52 -32.14 6.27
C ASN A 120 -9.57 -30.97 5.99
N PRO A 121 -8.88 -30.47 7.03
CA PRO A 121 -7.91 -29.40 6.85
C PRO A 121 -6.73 -29.93 6.03
N SER A 122 -6.29 -29.11 5.07
CA SER A 122 -5.05 -29.32 4.34
C SER A 122 -3.85 -28.92 5.18
N GLY A 123 -3.97 -27.82 5.94
CA GLY A 123 -2.91 -27.31 6.80
C GLY A 123 -3.14 -25.86 7.21
N LEU A 124 -2.22 -25.33 8.01
CA LEU A 124 -2.18 -23.93 8.43
C LEU A 124 -1.09 -23.21 7.62
N TYR A 125 -1.37 -22.01 7.13
CA TYR A 125 -0.48 -21.24 6.24
C TYR A 125 -0.48 -19.76 6.62
N THR A 126 0.59 -19.02 6.32
CA THR A 126 0.56 -17.56 6.45
C THR A 126 -0.31 -16.94 5.36
N CYS A 127 -0.89 -15.79 5.65
CA CYS A 127 -1.75 -15.08 4.71
C CYS A 127 -1.03 -14.69 3.41
N ASP A 128 0.28 -14.51 3.46
CA ASP A 128 1.15 -14.18 2.34
C ASP A 128 1.95 -15.36 1.78
N ASP A 129 1.60 -16.60 2.16
CA ASP A 129 2.23 -17.80 1.62
C ASP A 129 2.22 -17.78 0.08
N GLU A 130 3.37 -18.03 -0.55
CA GLU A 130 3.53 -17.92 -2.00
C GLU A 130 2.59 -18.84 -2.79
N THR A 131 2.29 -20.02 -2.23
CA THR A 131 1.44 -21.01 -2.89
C THR A 131 -0.03 -20.85 -2.49
N ASN A 132 -0.28 -20.79 -1.19
CA ASN A 132 -1.61 -20.92 -0.59
C ASN A 132 -2.23 -19.57 -0.22
N GLY A 133 -1.42 -18.54 0.00
CA GLY A 133 -1.84 -17.21 0.44
C GLY A 133 -2.05 -16.22 -0.71
N VAL A 134 -2.16 -14.96 -0.32
CA VAL A 134 -2.24 -13.77 -1.18
C VAL A 134 -0.97 -12.95 -0.94
N PRO A 135 -0.10 -12.74 -1.95
CA PRO A 135 1.13 -11.99 -1.79
C PRO A 135 0.90 -10.62 -1.15
N ASN A 136 1.80 -10.21 -0.23
CA ASN A 136 1.69 -8.97 0.55
C ASN A 136 0.49 -8.88 1.50
N CYS A 137 -0.23 -9.97 1.75
CA CYS A 137 -1.32 -9.96 2.72
C CYS A 137 -0.81 -10.06 4.17
N ALA A 138 -1.17 -9.10 5.00
CA ALA A 138 -0.80 -9.06 6.41
C ALA A 138 -1.85 -9.72 7.32
N ALA A 139 -3.13 -9.65 6.96
CA ALA A 139 -4.21 -10.29 7.69
C ALA A 139 -5.30 -10.82 6.77
N CYS A 140 -5.77 -12.02 7.04
CA CYS A 140 -6.72 -12.71 6.18
C CYS A 140 -7.71 -13.58 6.94
N THR A 141 -8.72 -14.06 6.23
CA THR A 141 -9.73 -15.00 6.73
C THR A 141 -9.72 -16.29 5.92
N SER A 142 -9.96 -17.41 6.63
CA SER A 142 -10.07 -18.78 6.11
C SER A 142 -11.08 -18.89 4.95
N PRO A 143 -10.84 -19.76 3.95
CA PRO A 143 -11.13 -19.45 2.55
C PRO A 143 -12.57 -19.70 2.10
N ALA A 144 -12.92 -19.04 0.99
CA ALA A 144 -13.84 -19.55 -0.03
C ALA A 144 -13.02 -20.45 -0.99
N THR A 145 -12.87 -21.73 -0.65
CA THR A 145 -12.48 -22.81 -1.57
C THR A 145 -11.02 -22.91 -2.06
N ASN A 146 -10.20 -21.86 -2.23
CA ASN A 146 -8.81 -21.99 -2.75
C ASN A 146 -7.71 -21.14 -2.07
N LYS A 147 -7.90 -19.81 -1.98
CA LYS A 147 -7.00 -18.84 -1.33
C LYS A 147 -7.77 -18.06 -0.25
N PRO A 148 -7.10 -17.51 0.78
CA PRO A 148 -7.79 -16.74 1.81
C PRO A 148 -8.25 -15.39 1.26
N ARG A 149 -9.24 -14.76 1.92
CA ARG A 149 -9.58 -13.35 1.64
C ARG A 149 -8.69 -12.44 2.46
N CYS A 150 -7.97 -11.54 1.81
CA CYS A 150 -7.07 -10.59 2.45
C CYS A 150 -7.81 -9.34 2.94
N ASN A 151 -7.90 -9.18 4.26
CA ASN A 151 -8.58 -8.03 4.87
C ASN A 151 -7.64 -6.85 5.14
N ALA A 152 -6.33 -7.10 5.25
CA ALA A 152 -5.32 -6.07 5.39
C ALA A 152 -4.03 -6.48 4.68
N CYS A 153 -3.45 -5.54 3.94
CA CYS A 153 -2.19 -5.73 3.25
C CYS A 153 -1.03 -5.12 4.03
N ARG A 154 0.20 -5.51 3.69
CA ARG A 154 1.43 -4.89 4.19
C ARG A 154 1.52 -3.42 3.73
N THR A 155 2.34 -2.63 4.42
CA THR A 155 2.58 -1.23 4.10
C THR A 155 2.93 -1.04 2.61
N GLY A 156 2.26 -0.09 1.96
CA GLY A 156 2.42 0.19 0.52
C GLY A 156 1.45 -0.56 -0.39
N PHE A 157 0.56 -1.38 0.16
CA PHE A 157 -0.46 -2.13 -0.58
C PHE A 157 -1.85 -1.92 0.02
N LEU A 158 -2.88 -2.07 -0.81
CA LEU A 158 -4.29 -2.05 -0.43
C LEU A 158 -4.98 -3.33 -0.96
N PRO A 159 -5.95 -3.88 -0.23
CA PRO A 159 -6.74 -4.99 -0.75
C PRO A 159 -7.58 -4.51 -1.94
N ASP A 160 -7.73 -5.37 -2.94
CA ASP A 160 -8.69 -5.17 -4.03
C ASP A 160 -10.14 -5.29 -3.54
N GLN A 161 -11.11 -5.04 -4.42
CA GLN A 161 -12.53 -5.11 -4.08
C GLN A 161 -12.95 -6.50 -3.59
N ASP A 162 -12.42 -7.56 -4.20
CA ASP A 162 -12.78 -8.93 -3.86
C ASP A 162 -11.96 -9.48 -2.69
N LYS A 163 -10.94 -8.74 -2.23
CA LYS A 163 -9.97 -9.16 -1.21
C LYS A 163 -9.18 -10.40 -1.62
N SER A 164 -8.99 -10.59 -2.91
CA SER A 164 -8.24 -11.69 -3.50
C SER A 164 -6.78 -11.31 -3.75
N GLU A 165 -6.46 -10.02 -3.81
CA GLU A 165 -5.13 -9.49 -4.11
C GLU A 165 -4.78 -8.26 -3.26
N CYS A 166 -3.48 -8.08 -3.01
CA CYS A 166 -2.93 -6.85 -2.46
C CYS A 166 -2.23 -6.08 -3.57
N ILE A 167 -2.85 -5.00 -4.00
CA ILE A 167 -2.38 -4.17 -5.11
C ILE A 167 -1.61 -2.99 -4.52
N GLN A 168 -0.54 -2.54 -5.19
CA GLN A 168 0.21 -1.36 -4.72
C GLN A 168 -0.74 -0.17 -4.56
N SER A 169 -0.61 0.58 -3.47
CA SER A 169 -1.53 1.67 -3.14
C SER A 169 -1.68 2.69 -4.28
N SER A 170 -0.62 2.95 -5.05
CA SER A 170 -0.67 3.82 -6.24
C SER A 170 -1.56 3.27 -7.37
N LEU A 171 -1.65 1.95 -7.53
CA LEU A 171 -2.42 1.28 -8.58
C LEU A 171 -3.89 1.07 -8.18
N GLN A 172 -4.17 0.77 -6.90
CA GLN A 172 -5.54 0.52 -6.43
C GLN A 172 -6.45 1.76 -6.57
N HIS A 173 -5.89 2.95 -6.36
CA HIS A 173 -6.61 4.21 -6.57
C HIS A 173 -6.99 4.47 -8.04
N CYS A 174 -6.39 3.74 -8.99
CA CYS A 174 -6.83 3.75 -10.38
C CYS A 174 -7.92 2.72 -10.71
N LEU A 175 -8.02 1.62 -9.96
CA LEU A 175 -9.02 0.57 -10.22
C LEU A 175 -10.40 0.86 -9.61
N LEU A 176 -10.46 1.58 -8.48
CA LEU A 176 -11.73 1.89 -7.80
C LEU A 176 -12.48 3.07 -8.43
N ALA A 177 -11.88 3.75 -9.41
CA ALA A 177 -12.59 4.64 -10.32
C ALA A 177 -13.42 3.78 -11.28
N THR A 178 -14.59 3.31 -10.83
CA THR A 178 -15.51 2.49 -11.63
C THR A 178 -16.17 3.25 -12.78
N ASP A 179 -15.76 4.49 -13.05
CA ASP A 179 -15.93 5.12 -14.35
C ASP A 179 -14.56 5.15 -15.03
N ALA A 180 -14.40 4.26 -16.02
CA ALA A 180 -13.19 4.01 -16.79
C ALA A 180 -12.63 5.22 -17.60
N ASP A 181 -12.98 6.45 -17.22
CA ASP A 181 -12.52 7.70 -17.83
C ASP A 181 -11.63 8.56 -16.90
N THR A 182 -11.40 8.18 -15.63
CA THR A 182 -10.76 9.13 -14.66
C THR A 182 -9.39 8.74 -14.11
N CYS A 183 -8.83 7.56 -14.41
CA CYS A 183 -7.42 7.23 -14.06
C CYS A 183 -6.51 6.92 -15.25
N GLU A 184 -6.90 7.26 -16.48
CA GLU A 184 -5.93 7.40 -17.59
C GLU A 184 -5.44 8.87 -17.77
N ASP A 185 -6.08 9.85 -17.14
CA ASP A 185 -5.92 11.28 -17.48
C ASP A 185 -4.88 12.06 -16.63
N GLY A 186 -3.83 11.38 -16.17
CA GLY A 186 -2.64 12.01 -15.60
C GLY A 186 -2.80 12.54 -14.18
N CYS A 187 -3.32 11.71 -13.27
CA CYS A 187 -3.30 11.94 -11.83
C CYS A 187 -2.03 11.36 -11.16
N LYS A 188 -1.43 12.10 -10.23
CA LYS A 188 -0.19 11.75 -9.51
C LYS A 188 -0.46 11.20 -8.10
N THR A 189 -1.46 11.72 -7.40
CA THR A 189 -1.87 11.26 -6.06
C THR A 189 -3.38 11.27 -5.94
N CYS A 190 -3.96 10.30 -5.22
CA CYS A 190 -5.39 10.25 -4.95
C CYS A 190 -5.67 10.26 -3.43
N ASP A 191 -6.83 10.78 -3.05
CA ASP A 191 -7.38 10.76 -1.70
C ASP A 191 -8.84 10.26 -1.68
N SER A 192 -9.50 10.33 -0.53
CA SER A 192 -10.89 9.88 -0.35
C SER A 192 -11.93 10.68 -1.16
N SER A 193 -11.54 11.79 -1.78
CA SER A 193 -12.39 12.67 -2.60
C SER A 193 -12.07 12.63 -4.10
N GLY A 194 -11.02 11.90 -4.52
CA GLY A 194 -10.61 11.77 -5.92
C GLY A 194 -9.12 12.00 -6.12
N CYS A 195 -8.71 12.49 -7.29
CA CYS A 195 -7.34 12.93 -7.50
C CYS A 195 -7.03 14.13 -6.58
N SER A 196 -5.80 14.25 -6.09
CA SER A 196 -5.34 15.38 -5.26
C SER A 196 -4.20 16.16 -5.90
N GLU A 197 -3.39 15.53 -6.76
CA GLU A 197 -2.37 16.20 -7.58
C GLU A 197 -2.35 15.63 -9.00
N CYS A 198 -2.19 16.48 -10.01
CA CYS A 198 -1.98 16.05 -11.40
C CYS A 198 -0.50 15.75 -11.69
N LEU A 199 -0.26 14.86 -12.64
CA LEU A 199 1.06 14.56 -13.21
C LEU A 199 1.59 15.75 -14.02
N GLU A 200 2.90 15.85 -14.20
CA GLU A 200 3.50 16.86 -15.08
C GLU A 200 2.92 16.79 -16.49
N GLY A 201 2.61 17.94 -17.08
CA GLY A 201 1.89 18.04 -18.36
C GLY A 201 0.37 17.86 -18.26
N HIS A 202 -0.20 17.79 -17.05
CA HIS A 202 -1.64 17.79 -16.80
C HIS A 202 -2.03 18.88 -15.79
N CYS A 203 -3.23 19.44 -15.92
CA CYS A 203 -3.74 20.46 -15.01
C CYS A 203 -5.21 20.23 -14.65
N SER A 204 -5.63 20.79 -13.51
CA SER A 204 -7.04 20.80 -13.14
C SER A 204 -7.75 22.07 -13.55
N LEU A 205 -8.95 21.89 -14.10
CA LEU A 205 -9.83 22.98 -14.53
C LEU A 205 -10.76 23.45 -13.40
N SER A 206 -10.80 22.75 -12.26
CA SER A 206 -11.70 23.05 -11.16
C SER A 206 -10.99 22.92 -9.81
N SER A 207 -11.21 23.88 -8.91
CA SER A 207 -10.58 23.93 -7.59
C SER A 207 -11.29 23.06 -6.54
N SER A 208 -12.51 22.59 -6.84
CA SER A 208 -13.34 21.83 -5.89
C SER A 208 -13.33 20.32 -6.15
N LEU A 209 -13.01 19.89 -7.37
CA LEU A 209 -12.82 18.50 -7.78
C LEU A 209 -11.65 18.42 -8.76
N VAL A 210 -10.54 17.80 -8.35
CA VAL A 210 -9.34 17.72 -9.20
C VAL A 210 -9.60 16.70 -10.31
N ALA A 211 -10.06 17.18 -11.46
CA ALA A 211 -10.03 16.44 -12.71
C ALA A 211 -8.78 16.86 -13.48
N CYS A 212 -7.87 15.93 -13.74
CA CYS A 212 -6.64 16.20 -14.49
C CYS A 212 -6.92 16.12 -15.98
N THR A 213 -6.41 17.09 -16.75
CA THR A 213 -6.55 17.11 -18.20
C THR A 213 -5.20 17.39 -18.82
N LYS A 214 -4.85 16.65 -19.88
CA LYS A 214 -3.59 16.84 -20.60
C LYS A 214 -3.50 18.25 -21.16
N CYS A 215 -2.34 18.86 -21.01
CA CYS A 215 -2.12 20.22 -21.47
C CYS A 215 -1.89 20.28 -22.97
N VAL A 216 -2.54 21.25 -23.59
CA VAL A 216 -2.48 21.52 -25.02
C VAL A 216 -1.81 22.87 -25.23
N LEU A 217 -1.29 23.14 -26.43
CA LEU A 217 -0.61 24.41 -26.73
C LEU A 217 -1.40 25.67 -26.31
N SER A 218 -2.73 25.58 -26.27
CA SER A 218 -3.63 26.67 -25.89
C SER A 218 -3.54 27.09 -24.40
N ASN A 219 -3.09 26.22 -23.49
CA ASN A 219 -3.02 26.48 -22.05
C ASN A 219 -1.62 26.24 -21.43
N CYS A 220 -0.56 26.27 -22.23
CA CYS A 220 0.83 26.13 -21.78
C CYS A 220 1.43 27.46 -21.28
N VAL A 221 2.25 27.38 -20.24
CA VAL A 221 2.96 28.54 -19.65
C VAL A 221 4.06 29.09 -20.56
N SER A 222 4.60 28.25 -21.45
CA SER A 222 5.58 28.62 -22.46
C SER A 222 5.18 28.00 -23.80
N ARG A 223 5.28 28.78 -24.90
CA ARG A 223 5.12 28.24 -26.26
C ARG A 223 6.48 27.67 -26.68
N PRO A 224 6.67 26.35 -26.77
CA PRO A 224 7.89 25.81 -27.33
C PRO A 224 7.83 25.97 -28.86
N ASP A 225 8.94 26.33 -29.50
CA ASP A 225 9.04 26.40 -30.97
C ASP A 225 8.98 25.01 -31.65
N SER A 226 8.83 23.92 -30.88
CA SER A 226 8.69 22.55 -31.36
C SER A 226 7.40 21.93 -30.83
N LYS A 227 6.67 21.27 -31.74
CA LYS A 227 5.35 20.69 -31.50
C LYS A 227 5.41 19.56 -30.44
N ASP A 228 4.41 19.57 -29.57
CA ASP A 228 3.89 18.42 -28.80
C ASP A 228 4.43 18.07 -27.40
N VAL A 229 5.21 18.92 -26.72
CA VAL A 229 5.48 18.68 -25.28
C VAL A 229 5.24 19.92 -24.43
N CYS A 230 4.01 20.04 -23.92
CA CYS A 230 3.65 20.98 -22.87
C CYS A 230 3.91 20.33 -21.50
N THR A 231 4.92 20.81 -20.76
CA THR A 231 5.25 20.25 -19.43
C THR A 231 4.61 21.01 -18.27
N THR A 232 4.18 22.26 -18.49
CA THR A 232 3.60 23.14 -17.46
C THR A 232 2.43 23.95 -18.00
N CYS A 233 1.36 24.05 -17.21
CA CYS A 233 0.06 24.55 -17.67
C CYS A 233 -0.48 25.67 -16.80
N ILE A 234 -1.36 26.47 -17.37
CA ILE A 234 -2.01 27.59 -16.69
C ILE A 234 -3.18 27.06 -15.85
N ASN A 235 -3.13 27.30 -14.54
CA ASN A 235 -4.24 26.94 -13.64
C ASN A 235 -5.49 27.78 -13.92
N GLY A 236 -6.67 27.14 -13.97
CA GLY A 236 -7.97 27.81 -14.11
C GLY A 236 -8.35 28.26 -15.53
N PHE A 237 -7.73 27.70 -16.58
CA PHE A 237 -8.06 28.05 -17.97
C PHE A 237 -9.46 27.54 -18.37
N GLN A 238 -10.48 28.39 -18.36
CA GLN A 238 -11.78 28.06 -18.95
C GLN A 238 -11.68 28.18 -20.48
N GLY A 239 -11.64 27.06 -21.18
CA GLY A 239 -11.70 27.04 -22.64
C GLY A 239 -12.96 27.75 -23.13
N LEU A 240 -12.79 28.82 -23.92
CA LEU A 240 -13.89 29.38 -24.70
C LEU A 240 -14.32 28.32 -25.72
N TRP A 241 -15.43 27.64 -25.45
CA TRP A 241 -16.08 26.74 -26.39
C TRP A 241 -16.46 27.53 -27.65
N MET A 242 -15.64 27.46 -28.68
CA MET A 242 -16.00 27.92 -30.02
C MET A 242 -17.03 26.93 -30.56
N ARG A 243 -18.32 27.26 -30.46
CA ARG A 243 -19.39 26.59 -31.22
C ARG A 243 -19.15 26.85 -32.72
N PRO A 244 -19.36 25.88 -33.61
CA PRO A 244 -19.15 26.07 -35.04
C PRO A 244 -20.29 26.93 -35.62
N GLY A 245 -19.99 28.20 -35.89
CA GLY A 245 -20.93 29.07 -36.59
C GLY A 245 -20.59 30.55 -36.49
N TRP A 246 -20.33 31.13 -37.66
CA TRP A 246 -20.33 32.57 -37.98
C TRP A 246 -19.06 33.37 -37.66
N LEU A 247 -18.26 33.55 -38.73
CA LEU A 247 -17.34 34.66 -38.90
C LEU A 247 -18.12 35.98 -38.86
N MET A 248 -18.00 36.74 -37.77
CA MET A 248 -18.32 38.16 -37.76
C MET A 248 -17.24 38.95 -37.04
N GLY A 249 -16.51 39.74 -37.84
CA GLY A 249 -15.99 41.06 -37.46
C GLY A 249 -14.81 41.07 -36.49
N ALA A 250 -13.60 40.91 -37.02
CA ALA A 250 -12.41 41.45 -36.37
C ALA A 250 -12.59 42.97 -36.13
N ARG A 251 -12.86 43.39 -34.89
CA ARG A 251 -12.56 44.77 -34.50
C ARG A 251 -11.05 44.89 -34.42
N ARG A 252 -10.50 45.65 -35.37
CA ARG A 252 -9.09 46.08 -35.41
C ARG A 252 -8.65 46.62 -34.04
N PRO A 253 -7.43 46.32 -33.59
CA PRO A 253 -6.79 47.10 -32.54
C PRO A 253 -6.63 48.54 -33.03
N GLN A 254 -7.12 49.52 -32.29
CA GLN A 254 -6.79 50.91 -32.53
C GLN A 254 -5.30 51.14 -32.25
N ARG A 255 -4.63 51.72 -33.24
CA ARG A 255 -3.23 52.11 -33.24
C ARG A 255 -3.05 53.31 -32.30
N ALA A 256 -2.18 53.20 -31.29
CA ALA A 256 -1.65 54.34 -30.53
C ALA A 256 -0.28 54.76 -31.13
N PRO A 257 0.12 56.04 -31.00
CA PRO A 257 1.02 56.70 -31.96
C PRO A 257 2.50 56.38 -31.74
N GLN A 258 3.23 56.51 -32.85
CA GLN A 258 4.67 56.36 -32.99
C GLN A 258 5.31 57.73 -32.72
N GLU A 259 6.15 57.85 -31.69
CA GLU A 259 7.09 58.97 -31.59
C GLU A 259 8.52 58.47 -31.44
N GLU A 260 9.38 59.21 -32.11
CA GLU A 260 10.78 58.99 -32.41
C GLU A 260 11.66 58.71 -31.20
N LEU A 261 12.79 58.04 -31.42
CA LEU A 261 14.02 58.37 -30.69
C LEU A 261 15.25 58.04 -31.51
N TRP A 262 15.97 59.12 -31.87
CA TRP A 262 17.39 59.10 -32.18
C TRP A 262 18.20 58.57 -30.98
N ALA A 263 19.13 57.68 -31.29
CA ALA A 263 20.49 57.55 -30.78
C ALA A 263 20.81 57.71 -29.26
N SER A 264 21.45 56.64 -28.75
CA SER A 264 22.67 56.63 -27.91
C SER A 264 22.60 56.21 -26.43
N ARG A 265 23.04 54.96 -26.18
CA ARG A 265 24.03 54.54 -25.15
C ARG A 265 23.61 54.50 -23.64
N PRO A 266 24.37 53.81 -22.75
CA PRO A 266 23.91 52.55 -22.13
C PRO A 266 24.02 52.46 -20.58
N ARG A 267 23.65 51.27 -20.05
CA ARG A 267 23.97 50.64 -18.73
C ARG A 267 22.99 50.89 -17.57
N GLY A 268 22.65 49.78 -16.89
CA GLY A 268 22.22 49.77 -15.48
C GLY A 268 20.99 48.90 -15.19
N ARG A 269 21.20 47.67 -14.72
CA ARG A 269 20.27 46.99 -13.78
C ARG A 269 20.35 47.70 -12.40
N PRO A 270 19.47 47.46 -11.38
CA PRO A 270 18.51 46.35 -11.21
C PRO A 270 17.13 46.68 -10.55
N LEU A 271 16.28 45.63 -10.47
CA LEU A 271 15.30 45.24 -9.42
C LEU A 271 14.31 46.27 -8.83
N VAL A 272 12.99 45.99 -8.94
CA VAL A 272 12.05 46.00 -7.79
C VAL A 272 10.94 44.96 -8.01
N VAL A 273 10.76 44.10 -7.00
CA VAL A 273 9.59 43.23 -6.75
C VAL A 273 8.58 44.03 -5.93
N VAL A 274 7.30 44.04 -6.33
CA VAL A 274 6.10 44.25 -5.48
C VAL A 274 4.93 43.64 -6.30
N GLY A 275 4.12 42.66 -5.87
CA GLY A 275 3.57 42.34 -4.56
C GLY A 275 2.04 42.49 -4.64
N CYS A 276 1.29 41.39 -4.62
CA CYS A 276 -0.19 41.35 -4.61
C CYS A 276 -0.77 42.14 -3.43
N PRO A 277 -1.92 42.81 -3.64
CA PRO A 277 -3.02 42.74 -2.65
C PRO A 277 -4.37 42.58 -3.41
N GLU A 278 -5.40 41.86 -2.97
CA GLU A 278 -5.91 41.58 -1.63
C GLU A 278 -6.68 40.25 -1.62
N CYS A 279 -6.34 39.38 -0.65
CA CYS A 279 -7.27 38.45 -0.03
C CYS A 279 -7.39 38.86 1.45
N GLN A 280 -8.59 38.71 2.03
CA GLN A 280 -8.87 38.38 3.45
C GLN A 280 -9.65 39.42 4.32
N MET A 281 -10.98 39.22 4.39
CA MET A 281 -11.80 38.83 5.57
C MET A 281 -11.65 39.54 6.95
N VAL A 282 -12.77 40.18 7.35
CA VAL A 282 -13.52 40.19 8.66
C VAL A 282 -12.87 40.71 9.96
N TRP A 283 -13.45 41.75 10.61
CA TRP A 283 -14.13 41.72 11.95
C TRP A 283 -14.51 43.12 12.50
N GLU A 284 -15.73 43.16 13.05
CA GLU A 284 -16.39 43.98 14.08
C GLU A 284 -15.89 45.38 14.53
N GLY A 285 -16.86 46.30 14.65
CA GLY A 285 -17.11 46.98 15.93
C GLY A 285 -16.83 48.49 16.02
N GLY A 286 -17.88 49.26 16.37
CA GLY A 286 -17.75 50.36 17.33
C GLY A 286 -17.75 51.80 16.82
N ALA A 287 -18.95 52.40 16.86
CA ALA A 287 -19.28 53.75 17.35
C ALA A 287 -18.40 54.99 17.02
N SER A 288 -19.04 55.93 16.31
CA SER A 288 -19.34 57.31 16.72
C SER A 288 -18.21 58.22 17.23
N VAL A 289 -17.92 59.30 16.50
CA VAL A 289 -18.02 60.70 16.98
C VAL A 289 -18.00 61.70 15.80
N GLU A 290 -18.66 62.82 16.04
CA GLU A 290 -19.06 63.91 15.14
C GLU A 290 -17.95 64.89 14.72
N GLY A 291 -18.33 65.77 13.77
CA GLY A 291 -17.79 67.12 13.57
C GLY A 291 -16.80 67.20 12.40
N TRP A 292 -16.94 68.11 11.43
CA TRP A 292 -17.47 69.47 11.42
C TRP A 292 -18.25 69.76 10.13
#